data_AF-A0A8S0YYT7-F1
#
_entry.id   AF-A0A8S0YYT7-F1
#
_cell.length_a   1.000
_cell.length_b   1.000
_cell.length_c   1.000
_cell.angle_alpha   90.00
_cell.angle_beta   90.00
_cell.angle_gamma   90.00
#
_symmetry.space_group_name_H-M   'P 1'
#
loop_
_entity.id
_entity.type
_entity.pdbx_description
1 polymer ?
#
loop_
_entity_poly.entity_id
_entity_poly.type
_entity_poly.pdbx_seq_one_letter_code
_entity_poly.pdbx_strand_id
1 'polypeptide(L)'
;MTTVKRKALSLQEKMKILKIFDENSQTKNQTQLAAELQLPTSTLRTILKNREEIIEKYSLGGVGRKKLKAGKFVKLEKVLIEWFHRARASKLPINGRILCDKAREIADNLQITDFNASSGWIDRFKNRHGIVYRQRSGDSETAPELTWMATLPATVDPSYEVDVVLEEAEPVVLESLPIVTNVQALSAVNVLRRYMSALDESEDALDKLYYIESLVIANTAKSICETKTSD
;
A
#
# COMPACT_ATOMS: atom_id res chain seq x y z
N MET A 1 -17.14 47.39 -12.25
CA MET A 1 -16.90 45.93 -12.37
C MET A 1 -15.97 45.51 -11.25
N THR A 2 -16.46 44.77 -10.25
CA THR A 2 -15.60 44.25 -9.18
C THR A 2 -14.78 43.08 -9.73
N THR A 3 -13.46 43.23 -9.77
CA THR A 3 -12.55 42.17 -10.23
C THR A 3 -12.43 41.10 -9.15
N VAL A 4 -13.25 40.04 -9.23
CA VAL A 4 -13.17 38.91 -8.30
C VAL A 4 -11.85 38.16 -8.56
N LYS A 5 -10.95 38.16 -7.56
CA LYS A 5 -9.68 37.42 -7.62
C LYS A 5 -9.97 35.92 -7.67
N ARG A 6 -9.48 35.24 -8.72
CA ARG A 6 -9.70 33.79 -8.91
C ARG A 6 -8.95 32.99 -7.84
N LYS A 7 -9.67 32.22 -7.01
CA LYS A 7 -9.10 31.26 -6.06
C LYS A 7 -8.91 29.90 -6.72
N ALA A 8 -7.71 29.34 -6.64
CA ALA A 8 -7.43 27.98 -7.10
C ALA A 8 -7.75 26.97 -5.99
N LEU A 9 -8.80 26.17 -6.20
CA LEU A 9 -9.24 25.11 -5.28
C LEU A 9 -8.45 23.82 -5.50
N SER A 10 -8.02 23.20 -4.41
CA SER A 10 -7.38 21.87 -4.36
C SER A 10 -8.40 20.74 -4.59
N LEU A 11 -7.92 19.55 -4.95
CA LEU A 11 -8.76 18.35 -5.07
C LEU A 11 -9.48 18.03 -3.75
N GLN A 12 -8.82 18.19 -2.61
CA GLN A 12 -9.44 18.02 -1.30
C GLN A 12 -10.58 19.02 -1.05
N GLU A 13 -10.38 20.30 -1.34
CA GLU A 13 -11.45 21.30 -1.22
C GLU A 13 -12.63 20.99 -2.14
N LYS A 14 -12.37 20.59 -3.39
CA LYS A 14 -13.41 20.16 -4.33
C LYS A 14 -14.18 18.94 -3.83
N MET A 15 -13.49 17.95 -3.25
CA MET A 15 -14.15 16.77 -2.68
C MET A 15 -15.02 17.13 -1.47
N LYS A 16 -14.59 18.05 -0.62
CA LYS A 16 -15.42 18.57 0.48
C LYS A 16 -16.68 19.27 -0.04
N ILE A 17 -16.54 20.09 -1.09
CA ILE A 17 -17.68 20.76 -1.73
C ILE A 17 -18.68 19.73 -2.29
N LEU A 18 -18.19 18.65 -2.90
CA LEU A 18 -19.05 17.56 -3.39
C LEU A 18 -19.81 16.87 -2.25
N LYS A 19 -19.16 16.57 -1.13
CA LYS A 19 -19.82 15.98 0.06
C LYS A 19 -20.91 16.90 0.62
N ILE A 20 -20.59 18.17 0.82
CA ILE A 20 -21.55 19.18 1.32
C ILE A 20 -22.73 19.30 0.34
N PHE A 21 -22.47 19.27 -0.97
CA PHE A 21 -23.52 19.30 -1.98
C PHE A 21 -24.44 18.08 -1.88
N ASP A 22 -23.88 16.88 -1.71
CA ASP A 22 -24.68 15.65 -1.59
C ASP A 22 -25.57 15.70 -0.34
N GLU A 23 -25.02 16.13 0.80
CA GLU A 23 -25.72 16.30 2.08
C GLU A 23 -26.85 17.35 2.02
N ASN A 24 -26.69 18.41 1.22
CA ASN A 24 -27.64 19.52 1.13
C ASN A 24 -28.50 19.49 -0.16
N SER A 25 -28.37 18.45 -0.98
CA SER A 25 -28.99 18.36 -2.30
C SER A 25 -30.53 18.39 -2.28
N GLN A 26 -31.13 17.95 -1.17
CA GLN A 26 -32.58 17.95 -0.98
C GLN A 26 -33.14 19.25 -0.40
N THR A 27 -32.32 20.08 0.25
CA THR A 27 -32.77 21.22 1.06
C THR A 27 -32.39 22.57 0.47
N LYS A 28 -31.30 22.65 -0.31
CA LYS A 28 -30.77 23.92 -0.82
C LYS A 28 -30.58 23.89 -2.33
N ASN A 29 -30.95 24.99 -2.97
CA ASN A 29 -30.63 25.21 -4.38
C ASN A 29 -29.14 25.52 -4.59
N GLN A 30 -28.59 25.23 -5.77
CA GLN A 30 -27.18 25.48 -6.10
C GLN A 30 -26.74 26.93 -5.83
N THR A 31 -27.61 27.91 -6.07
CA THR A 31 -27.34 29.33 -5.82
C THR A 31 -27.18 29.64 -4.33
N GLN A 32 -28.04 29.05 -3.49
CA GLN A 32 -27.99 29.23 -2.03
C GLN A 32 -26.74 28.56 -1.46
N LEU A 33 -26.44 27.34 -1.90
CA LEU A 33 -25.26 26.61 -1.46
C LEU A 33 -23.96 27.31 -1.90
N ALA A 34 -23.92 27.86 -3.11
CA ALA A 34 -22.78 28.63 -3.59
C ALA A 34 -22.54 29.90 -2.75
N ALA A 35 -23.61 30.59 -2.33
CA ALA A 35 -23.52 31.76 -1.47
C ALA A 35 -22.96 31.40 -0.08
N GLU A 36 -23.44 30.32 0.52
CA GLU A 36 -22.97 29.80 1.82
C GLU A 36 -21.48 29.38 1.77
N LEU A 37 -21.07 28.72 0.68
CA LEU A 37 -19.68 28.34 0.43
C LEU A 37 -18.79 29.52 -0.02
N GLN A 38 -19.35 30.71 -0.18
CA GLN A 38 -18.67 31.90 -0.72
C GLN A 38 -18.00 31.64 -2.09
N LEU A 39 -18.67 30.87 -2.94
CA LEU A 39 -18.20 30.52 -4.29
C LEU A 39 -19.12 31.11 -5.35
N PRO A 40 -18.58 31.57 -6.49
CA PRO A 40 -19.42 31.87 -7.65
C PRO A 40 -20.20 30.62 -8.08
N THR A 41 -21.48 30.78 -8.42
CA THR A 41 -22.35 29.68 -8.89
C THR A 41 -21.75 28.92 -10.07
N SER A 42 -21.08 29.63 -10.99
CA SER A 42 -20.34 29.05 -12.12
C SER A 42 -19.22 28.09 -11.69
N THR A 43 -18.58 28.37 -10.55
CA THR A 43 -17.52 27.51 -9.99
C THR A 43 -18.11 26.21 -9.47
N LEU A 44 -19.20 26.29 -8.70
CA LEU A 44 -19.90 25.12 -8.19
C LEU A 44 -20.39 24.23 -9.33
N ARG A 45 -21.02 24.82 -10.35
CA ARG A 45 -21.50 24.09 -11.53
C ARG A 45 -20.37 23.36 -12.27
N THR A 46 -19.20 23.99 -12.39
CA THR A 46 -18.02 23.37 -13.02
C THR A 46 -17.48 22.20 -12.18
N ILE A 47 -17.46 22.35 -10.85
CA ILE A 47 -17.05 21.26 -9.93
C ILE A 47 -18.01 20.07 -10.06
N LEU A 48 -19.32 20.31 -10.10
CA LEU A 48 -20.32 19.26 -10.27
C LEU A 48 -20.21 18.55 -11.62
N LYS A 49 -19.95 19.30 -12.70
CA LYS A 49 -19.74 18.72 -14.03
C LYS A 49 -18.53 17.78 -14.08
N ASN A 50 -17.45 18.12 -13.38
CA ASN A 50 -16.21 17.32 -13.37
C ASN A 50 -16.13 16.36 -12.16
N ARG A 51 -17.28 16.01 -11.57
CA ARG A 51 -17.36 15.21 -10.34
C ARG A 51 -16.59 13.89 -10.42
N GLU A 52 -16.82 13.11 -11.48
CA GLU A 52 -16.20 11.79 -11.66
C GLU A 52 -14.68 11.90 -11.75
N GLU A 53 -14.17 12.87 -12.51
CA GLU A 53 -12.73 13.12 -12.62
C GLU A 53 -12.13 13.54 -11.28
N ILE A 54 -12.83 14.37 -10.49
CA ILE A 54 -12.38 14.77 -9.16
C ILE A 54 -12.27 13.55 -8.25
N ILE A 55 -13.27 12.66 -8.26
CA ILE A 55 -13.31 11.44 -7.45
C ILE A 55 -12.17 10.49 -7.87
N GLU A 56 -12.04 10.17 -9.16
CA GLU A 56 -10.99 9.29 -9.69
C GLU A 56 -9.60 9.80 -9.26
N LYS A 57 -9.34 11.10 -9.48
CA LYS A 57 -8.02 11.70 -9.18
C LYS A 57 -7.76 11.82 -7.68
N TYR A 58 -8.80 12.00 -6.87
CA TYR A 58 -8.69 12.00 -5.42
C TYR A 58 -8.28 10.62 -4.90
N SER A 59 -8.92 9.55 -5.40
CA SER A 59 -8.61 8.16 -5.05
C SER A 59 -7.17 7.77 -5.41
N LEU A 60 -6.62 8.31 -6.50
CA LEU A 60 -5.24 8.09 -6.93
C LEU A 60 -4.19 8.91 -6.15
N GLY A 61 -4.54 9.53 -5.02
CA GLY A 61 -3.61 10.25 -4.15
C GLY A 61 -3.35 11.72 -4.51
N GLY A 62 -4.15 12.33 -5.39
CA GLY A 62 -4.00 13.72 -5.83
C GLY A 62 -4.40 14.81 -4.82
N VAL A 63 -4.55 14.48 -3.52
CA VAL A 63 -5.27 15.27 -2.50
C VAL A 63 -4.92 16.77 -2.49
N GLY A 64 -3.63 17.12 -2.48
CA GLY A 64 -3.15 18.51 -2.39
C GLY A 64 -3.14 19.31 -3.70
N ARG A 65 -3.50 18.71 -4.85
CA ARG A 65 -3.28 19.34 -6.16
C ARG A 65 -4.37 20.35 -6.50
N LYS A 66 -3.93 21.56 -6.90
CA LYS A 66 -4.82 22.63 -7.41
C LYS A 66 -4.97 22.62 -8.93
N LYS A 67 -3.95 22.14 -9.66
CA LYS A 67 -3.96 22.00 -11.12
C LYS A 67 -3.83 20.53 -11.52
N LEU A 68 -4.78 20.06 -12.31
CA LEU A 68 -4.85 18.70 -12.87
C LEU A 68 -4.05 18.61 -14.17
N LYS A 69 -2.77 19.01 -14.17
CA LYS A 69 -1.95 18.78 -15.37
C LYS A 69 -1.54 17.31 -15.41
N ALA A 70 -2.00 16.62 -16.45
CA ALA A 70 -1.60 15.25 -16.73
C ALA A 70 -0.12 15.20 -17.12
N GLY A 71 0.57 14.11 -16.74
CA GLY A 71 1.93 13.83 -17.22
C GLY A 71 1.92 13.41 -18.70
N LYS A 72 3.10 13.34 -19.32
CA LYS A 72 3.26 12.85 -20.71
C LYS A 72 2.77 11.39 -20.85
N PHE A 73 2.90 10.58 -19.79
CA PHE A 73 2.65 9.15 -19.82
C PHE A 73 1.47 8.75 -18.91
N VAL A 74 0.28 9.25 -19.22
CA VAL A 74 -0.92 9.08 -18.35
C VAL A 74 -1.27 7.61 -18.10
N LYS A 75 -1.25 6.77 -19.14
CA LYS A 75 -1.59 5.33 -19.03
C LYS A 75 -0.61 4.61 -18.10
N LEU A 76 0.69 4.82 -18.30
CA LEU A 76 1.74 4.26 -17.45
C LEU A 76 1.59 4.70 -16.00
N GLU A 77 1.36 6.00 -15.76
CA GLU A 77 1.21 6.53 -14.41
C GLU A 77 0.00 5.94 -13.68
N LYS A 78 -1.12 5.71 -14.38
CA LYS A 78 -2.31 5.05 -13.81
C LYS A 78 -2.00 3.63 -13.33
N VAL A 79 -1.32 2.82 -14.16
CA VAL A 79 -0.96 1.44 -13.78
C VAL A 79 0.06 1.45 -12.64
N LEU A 80 1.04 2.35 -12.68
CA LEU A 80 2.08 2.45 -11.67
C LEU A 80 1.52 2.84 -10.29
N ILE A 81 0.58 3.79 -10.22
CA ILE A 81 -0.02 4.20 -8.96
C ILE A 81 -0.93 3.10 -8.39
N GLU A 82 -1.67 2.38 -9.25
CA GLU A 82 -2.50 1.26 -8.81
C GLU A 82 -1.65 0.13 -8.22
N TRP A 83 -0.56 -0.24 -8.92
CA TRP A 83 0.42 -1.19 -8.38
C TRP A 83 1.01 -0.70 -7.06
N PHE A 84 1.36 0.58 -6.95
CA PHE A 84 1.90 1.16 -5.71
C PHE A 84 0.90 1.05 -4.55
N HIS A 85 -0.38 1.30 -4.78
CA HIS A 85 -1.42 1.14 -3.77
C HIS A 85 -1.56 -0.32 -3.30
N ARG A 86 -1.54 -1.28 -4.23
CA ARG A 86 -1.57 -2.72 -3.87
C ARG A 86 -0.34 -3.11 -3.05
N ALA A 87 0.85 -2.70 -3.48
CA ALA A 87 2.09 -3.00 -2.77
C ALA A 87 2.13 -2.36 -1.37
N ARG A 88 1.56 -1.16 -1.20
CA ARG A 88 1.37 -0.55 0.13
C ARG A 88 0.34 -1.29 0.99
N ALA A 89 -0.75 -1.79 0.41
CA ALA A 89 -1.73 -2.60 1.14
C ALA A 89 -1.09 -3.89 1.66
N SER A 90 -0.17 -4.48 0.90
CA SER A 90 0.65 -5.63 1.31
C SER A 90 1.82 -5.27 2.26
N LYS A 91 1.88 -4.04 2.78
CA LYS A 91 2.92 -3.53 3.70
C LYS A 91 4.36 -3.65 3.18
N LEU A 92 4.55 -3.69 1.85
CA LEU A 92 5.88 -3.80 1.26
C LEU A 92 6.63 -2.46 1.33
N PRO A 93 7.93 -2.45 1.73
CA PRO A 93 8.75 -1.25 1.68
C PRO A 93 9.11 -0.92 0.23
N ILE A 94 8.41 0.03 -0.37
CA ILE A 94 8.70 0.50 -1.73
C ILE A 94 9.67 1.67 -1.61
N ASN A 95 10.88 1.52 -2.15
CA ASN A 95 11.85 2.60 -2.28
C ASN A 95 11.79 3.25 -3.68
N GLY A 96 12.57 4.30 -3.89
CA GLY A 96 12.63 4.99 -5.18
C GLY A 96 13.11 4.12 -6.34
N ARG A 97 14.07 3.21 -6.09
CA ARG A 97 14.65 2.33 -7.12
C ARG A 97 13.65 1.30 -7.61
N ILE A 98 12.97 0.62 -6.69
CA ILE A 98 11.89 -0.34 -6.98
C ILE A 98 10.80 0.35 -7.82
N LEU A 99 10.45 1.60 -7.48
CA LEU A 99 9.48 2.37 -8.23
C LEU A 99 9.96 2.69 -9.66
N CYS A 100 11.24 3.00 -9.85
CA CYS A 100 11.85 3.19 -11.18
C CYS A 100 11.80 1.90 -12.00
N ASP A 101 12.22 0.78 -11.41
CA ASP A 101 12.30 -0.51 -12.08
C ASP A 101 10.90 -0.96 -12.53
N LYS A 102 9.90 -0.81 -11.64
CA LYS A 102 8.52 -1.12 -11.99
C LYS A 102 7.96 -0.20 -13.07
N ALA A 103 8.33 1.09 -13.06
CA ALA A 103 7.90 2.02 -14.09
C ALA A 103 8.44 1.65 -15.48
N ARG A 104 9.68 1.13 -15.56
CA ARG A 104 10.26 0.63 -16.82
C ARG A 104 9.57 -0.65 -17.29
N GLU A 105 9.35 -1.61 -16.39
CA GLU A 105 8.62 -2.84 -16.72
C GLU A 105 7.21 -2.54 -17.26
N ILE A 106 6.50 -1.59 -16.64
CA ILE A 106 5.17 -1.16 -17.13
C ILE A 106 5.29 -0.45 -18.49
N ALA A 107 6.35 0.32 -18.74
CA ALA A 107 6.57 0.95 -20.03
C ALA A 107 6.78 -0.08 -21.13
N ASP A 108 7.56 -1.12 -20.86
CA ASP A 108 7.82 -2.22 -21.80
C ASP A 108 6.52 -2.98 -22.10
N ASN A 109 5.74 -3.30 -21.06
CA ASN A 109 4.44 -3.96 -21.21
C ASN A 109 3.41 -3.12 -21.98
N LEU A 110 3.50 -1.79 -21.90
CA LEU A 110 2.66 -0.86 -22.64
C LEU A 110 3.27 -0.45 -24.00
N GLN A 111 4.42 -1.01 -24.37
CA GLN A 111 5.17 -0.70 -25.60
C GLN A 111 5.51 0.79 -25.76
N ILE A 112 5.86 1.46 -24.66
CA ILE A 112 6.25 2.88 -24.66
C ILE A 112 7.79 2.98 -24.69
N THR A 113 8.36 3.12 -25.88
CA THR A 113 9.81 3.17 -26.10
C THR A 113 10.48 4.47 -25.63
N ASP A 114 9.74 5.58 -25.62
CA ASP A 114 10.27 6.91 -25.28
C ASP A 114 10.30 7.19 -23.77
N PHE A 115 9.98 6.18 -22.95
CA PHE A 115 9.89 6.35 -21.51
C PHE A 115 11.25 6.20 -20.84
N ASN A 116 11.63 7.21 -20.06
CA ASN A 116 12.78 7.14 -19.18
C ASN A 116 12.37 7.46 -17.74
N ALA A 117 12.58 6.51 -16.83
CA ALA A 117 12.39 6.65 -15.39
C ALA A 117 13.51 7.51 -14.75
N SER A 118 13.72 8.71 -15.30
CA SER A 118 14.64 9.71 -14.74
C SER A 118 14.24 10.09 -13.31
N SER A 119 15.24 10.49 -12.50
CA SER A 119 15.02 10.99 -11.14
C SER A 119 13.96 12.10 -11.11
N GLY A 120 14.06 13.08 -12.01
CA GLY A 120 13.10 14.16 -12.12
C GLY A 120 11.69 13.73 -12.50
N TRP A 121 11.53 12.69 -13.33
CA TRP A 121 10.19 12.15 -13.63
C TRP A 121 9.58 11.46 -12.40
N ILE A 122 10.38 10.67 -11.69
CA ILE A 122 9.97 9.96 -10.47
C ILE A 122 9.60 10.93 -9.36
N ASP A 123 10.36 11.98 -9.13
CA ASP A 123 10.05 12.97 -8.09
C ASP A 123 8.78 13.76 -8.42
N ARG A 124 8.58 14.09 -9.72
CA ARG A 124 7.31 14.61 -10.19
C ARG A 124 6.19 13.60 -9.97
N PHE A 125 6.36 12.32 -10.29
CA PHE A 125 5.34 11.29 -10.04
C PHE A 125 4.97 11.22 -8.55
N LYS A 126 5.95 11.15 -7.64
CA LYS A 126 5.72 11.13 -6.19
C LYS A 126 4.92 12.34 -5.72
N ASN A 127 5.35 13.54 -6.09
CA ASN A 127 4.68 14.79 -5.73
C ASN A 127 3.23 14.84 -6.24
N ARG A 128 3.00 14.27 -7.43
CA ARG A 128 1.70 14.22 -8.08
C ARG A 128 0.71 13.25 -7.44
N HIS A 129 1.21 12.24 -6.74
CA HIS A 129 0.40 11.22 -6.08
C HIS A 129 0.52 11.28 -4.54
N GLY A 130 1.14 12.34 -4.00
CA GLY A 130 1.33 12.49 -2.56
C GLY A 130 2.18 11.38 -1.93
N ILE A 131 3.06 10.75 -2.70
CA ILE A 131 3.91 9.67 -2.22
C ILE A 131 5.06 10.29 -1.42
N VAL A 132 5.00 10.12 -0.10
CA VAL A 132 6.10 10.46 0.80
C VAL A 132 6.67 9.16 1.35
N TYR A 133 7.99 8.99 1.21
CA TYR A 133 8.72 7.98 1.96
C TYR A 133 8.89 8.52 3.37
N ARG A 134 8.12 7.98 4.31
CA ARG A 134 8.42 8.19 5.72
C ARG A 134 9.63 7.32 6.01
N GLN A 135 10.80 7.93 6.13
CA GLN A 135 11.93 7.28 6.78
C GLN A 135 11.43 6.95 8.19
N ARG A 136 11.43 5.67 8.57
CA ARG A 136 11.45 5.33 9.99
C ARG A 136 12.79 5.83 10.50
N SER A 137 12.86 7.11 10.85
CA SER A 137 13.87 7.60 11.77
C SER A 137 13.74 6.73 13.00
N GLY A 138 14.83 6.03 13.35
CA GLY A 138 14.86 5.13 14.49
C GLY A 138 14.53 5.91 15.75
N ASP A 139 13.28 5.83 16.18
CA ASP A 139 13.04 5.79 17.61
C ASP A 139 13.61 4.45 18.04
N SER A 140 14.71 4.50 18.77
CA SER A 140 15.09 3.42 19.66
C SER A 140 13.88 3.18 20.56
N GLU A 141 13.03 2.24 20.18
CA GLU A 141 12.23 1.50 21.13
C GLU A 141 13.27 0.69 21.93
N THR A 142 13.90 1.35 22.89
CA THR A 142 14.34 0.70 24.11
C THR A 142 13.13 -0.06 24.57
N ALA A 143 13.13 -1.36 24.31
CA ALA A 143 12.15 -2.27 24.87
C ALA A 143 12.05 -1.90 26.36
N PRO A 144 10.87 -1.52 26.88
CA PRO A 144 10.70 -1.47 28.31
C PRO A 144 10.97 -2.89 28.80
N GLU A 145 12.14 -3.05 29.39
CA GLU A 145 12.53 -4.21 30.16
C GLU A 145 11.33 -4.63 31.01
N LEU A 146 10.98 -5.90 30.83
CA LEU A 146 9.77 -6.56 31.30
C LEU A 146 9.47 -6.24 32.78
N THR A 147 8.74 -5.16 33.02
CA THR A 147 8.27 -4.74 34.36
C THR A 147 6.93 -5.41 34.71
N TRP A 148 6.54 -6.47 34.00
CA TRP A 148 5.31 -7.23 34.29
C TRP A 148 5.43 -8.14 35.54
N MET A 149 6.62 -8.23 36.16
CA MET A 149 6.83 -9.03 37.37
C MET A 149 6.65 -8.28 38.70
N ALA A 150 6.35 -6.97 38.72
CA ALA A 150 6.44 -6.17 39.94
C ALA A 150 5.12 -5.57 40.48
N THR A 151 3.95 -6.02 40.03
CA THR A 151 2.69 -5.64 40.69
C THR A 151 1.65 -6.75 40.60
N LEU A 152 1.81 -7.76 41.46
CA LEU A 152 0.70 -8.63 41.84
C LEU A 152 0.08 -8.05 43.12
N PRO A 153 -1.17 -7.55 43.11
CA PRO A 153 -1.89 -7.29 44.35
C PRO A 153 -2.18 -8.63 45.04
N ALA A 154 -1.62 -8.80 46.23
CA ALA A 154 -1.97 -9.88 47.13
C ALA A 154 -3.41 -9.68 47.61
N THR A 155 -4.35 -10.44 47.05
CA THR A 155 -5.55 -11.04 47.67
C THR A 155 -6.56 -11.40 46.59
N VAL A 156 -6.61 -12.67 46.17
CA VAL A 156 -7.84 -13.25 45.61
C VAL A 156 -8.03 -14.62 46.27
N ASP A 157 -9.14 -14.71 46.98
CA ASP A 157 -9.68 -15.85 47.73
C ASP A 157 -9.79 -17.12 46.85
N PRO A 158 -9.46 -18.34 47.34
CA PRO A 158 -9.50 -19.56 46.53
C PRO A 158 -10.88 -20.11 46.18
N SER A 159 -11.98 -19.39 46.44
CA SER A 159 -13.33 -20.00 46.40
C SER A 159 -14.24 -19.54 45.26
N TYR A 160 -13.72 -19.01 44.14
CA TYR A 160 -14.58 -18.65 43.00
C TYR A 160 -14.35 -19.54 41.78
N GLU A 161 -15.26 -20.49 41.57
CA GLU A 161 -15.42 -21.19 40.29
C GLU A 161 -15.97 -20.19 39.25
N VAL A 162 -15.18 -19.95 38.20
CA VAL A 162 -15.62 -19.24 37.00
C VAL A 162 -15.92 -20.29 35.94
N ASP A 163 -17.20 -20.45 35.60
CA ASP A 163 -17.64 -21.18 34.41
C ASP A 163 -17.11 -20.45 33.17
N VAL A 164 -16.01 -20.96 32.60
CA VAL A 164 -15.49 -20.52 31.31
C VAL A 164 -16.36 -21.16 30.23
N VAL A 165 -17.35 -20.41 29.73
CA VAL A 165 -17.99 -20.73 28.46
C VAL A 165 -16.95 -20.51 27.36
N LEU A 166 -16.39 -21.61 26.86
CA LEU A 166 -15.57 -21.63 25.66
C LEU A 166 -16.48 -21.33 24.47
N GLU A 167 -16.52 -20.07 24.05
CA GLU A 167 -17.05 -19.70 22.74
C GLU A 167 -16.06 -20.23 21.69
N GLU A 168 -16.41 -21.38 21.09
CA GLU A 168 -15.59 -21.97 20.03
C GLU A 168 -15.53 -21.01 18.84
N ALA A 169 -14.34 -20.46 18.60
CA ALA A 169 -14.05 -19.67 17.42
C ALA A 169 -14.26 -20.52 16.17
N GLU A 170 -15.11 -20.03 15.25
CA GLU A 170 -15.36 -20.71 13.98
C GLU A 170 -14.05 -20.93 13.20
N PRO A 171 -13.86 -22.12 12.59
CA PRO A 171 -12.62 -22.46 11.91
C PRO A 171 -12.41 -21.58 10.67
N VAL A 172 -11.30 -20.83 10.68
CA VAL A 172 -10.81 -20.10 9.52
C VAL A 172 -10.50 -21.12 8.41
N VAL A 173 -11.31 -21.13 7.36
CA VAL A 173 -11.05 -21.88 6.13
C VAL A 173 -9.85 -21.25 5.44
N LEU A 174 -8.68 -21.85 5.63
CA LEU A 174 -7.49 -21.62 4.83
C LEU A 174 -7.80 -22.06 3.39
N GLU A 175 -8.16 -21.11 2.53
CA GLU A 175 -8.15 -21.32 1.08
C GLU A 175 -6.78 -21.88 0.70
N SER A 176 -6.79 -23.06 0.07
CA SER A 176 -5.62 -23.85 -0.27
C SER A 176 -4.57 -23.03 -0.99
N LEU A 177 -3.48 -22.70 -0.29
CA LEU A 177 -2.28 -22.13 -0.90
C LEU A 177 -1.81 -23.08 -2.01
N PRO A 178 -1.37 -22.55 -3.17
CA PRO A 178 -0.89 -23.38 -4.25
C PRO A 178 0.29 -24.22 -3.77
N ILE A 179 0.26 -25.53 -4.05
CA ILE A 179 1.37 -26.44 -3.74
C ILE A 179 2.59 -25.96 -4.52
N VAL A 180 3.51 -25.27 -3.84
CA VAL A 180 4.74 -24.76 -4.42
C VAL A 180 5.65 -25.95 -4.72
N THR A 181 6.09 -26.10 -5.97
CA THR A 181 7.03 -27.16 -6.33
C THR A 181 8.39 -26.95 -5.67
N ASN A 182 9.13 -28.02 -5.40
CA ASN A 182 10.46 -27.91 -4.78
C ASN A 182 11.43 -27.02 -5.59
N VAL A 183 11.27 -26.96 -6.93
CA VAL A 183 12.04 -26.08 -7.81
C VAL A 183 11.72 -24.61 -7.55
N GLN A 184 10.43 -24.28 -7.40
CA GLN A 184 9.99 -22.92 -7.07
C GLN A 184 10.48 -22.52 -5.67
N ALA A 185 10.42 -23.43 -4.69
CA ALA A 185 10.94 -23.20 -3.34
C ALA A 185 12.45 -22.92 -3.34
N LEU A 186 13.26 -23.71 -4.05
CA LEU A 186 14.71 -23.48 -4.19
C LEU A 186 15.03 -22.15 -4.88
N SER A 187 14.24 -21.76 -5.88
CA SER A 187 14.42 -20.46 -6.55
C SER A 187 14.17 -19.28 -5.59
N ALA A 188 13.14 -19.38 -4.75
CA ALA A 188 12.81 -18.36 -3.76
C ALA A 188 13.87 -18.26 -2.66
N VAL A 189 14.36 -19.39 -2.13
CA VAL A 189 15.45 -19.44 -1.14
C VAL A 189 16.73 -18.79 -1.69
N ASN A 190 17.07 -19.03 -2.96
CA ASN A 190 18.23 -18.41 -3.60
C ASN A 190 18.11 -16.90 -3.79
N VAL A 191 16.90 -16.40 -4.09
CA VAL A 191 16.63 -14.95 -4.16
C VAL A 191 16.79 -14.32 -2.77
N LEU A 192 16.28 -14.96 -1.72
CA LEU A 192 16.43 -14.50 -0.35
C LEU A 192 17.89 -14.51 0.10
N ARG A 193 18.65 -15.56 -0.21
CA ARG A 193 20.09 -15.63 0.09
C ARG A 193 20.85 -14.45 -0.55
N ARG A 194 20.61 -14.17 -1.83
CA ARG A 194 21.25 -13.03 -2.53
C ARG A 194 20.92 -11.68 -1.90
N TYR A 195 19.69 -11.53 -1.40
CA TYR A 195 19.25 -10.32 -0.73
C TYR A 195 19.88 -10.18 0.66
N MET A 196 19.98 -11.27 1.44
CA MET A 196 20.56 -11.23 2.79
C MET A 196 22.09 -11.11 2.77
N SER A 197 22.78 -11.74 1.81
CA SER A 197 24.23 -11.54 1.63
C SER A 197 24.60 -10.09 1.25
N ALA A 198 23.64 -9.31 0.74
CA ALA A 198 23.86 -7.89 0.41
C ALA A 198 23.58 -6.94 1.59
N LEU A 199 23.00 -7.44 2.68
CA LEU A 199 22.56 -6.64 3.83
C LEU A 199 23.49 -6.74 5.05
N ASP A 200 24.49 -7.63 5.04
CA ASP A 200 25.45 -7.86 6.13
C ASP A 200 24.80 -8.05 7.52
N GLU A 201 23.52 -8.46 7.54
CA GLU A 201 22.73 -8.65 8.74
C GLU A 201 22.43 -10.14 8.92
N SER A 202 22.97 -10.68 10.02
CA SER A 202 22.66 -11.98 10.64
C SER A 202 23.16 -13.24 9.92
N GLU A 203 24.31 -13.73 10.39
CA GLU A 203 24.85 -15.08 10.12
C GLU A 203 23.81 -16.18 10.42
N ASP A 204 23.02 -16.01 11.48
CA ASP A 204 21.91 -16.90 11.90
C ASP A 204 20.78 -17.01 10.85
N ALA A 205 20.54 -15.96 10.05
CA ALA A 205 19.54 -16.00 9.00
C ALA A 205 20.02 -16.77 7.76
N LEU A 206 21.31 -16.67 7.42
CA LEU A 206 21.91 -17.44 6.33
C LEU A 206 21.95 -18.94 6.66
N ASP A 207 22.23 -19.29 7.92
CA ASP A 207 22.21 -20.68 8.41
C ASP A 207 20.82 -21.30 8.33
N LYS A 208 19.78 -20.55 8.72
CA LYS A 208 18.38 -20.98 8.57
C LYS A 208 18.01 -21.19 7.10
N LEU A 209 18.47 -20.33 6.19
CA LEU A 209 18.24 -20.51 4.75
C LEU A 209 19.01 -21.73 4.19
N TYR A 210 20.23 -21.97 4.65
CA TYR A 210 21.00 -23.16 4.26
C TYR A 210 20.32 -24.45 4.75
N TYR A 211 19.81 -24.44 5.98
CA TYR A 211 19.02 -25.57 6.51
C TYR A 211 17.78 -25.84 5.64
N ILE A 212 17.02 -24.80 5.30
CA ILE A 212 15.84 -24.92 4.44
C ILE A 212 16.23 -25.44 3.04
N GLU A 213 17.31 -24.93 2.46
CA GLU A 213 17.83 -25.43 1.17
C GLU A 213 18.17 -26.92 1.23
N SER A 214 18.87 -27.36 2.28
CA SER A 214 19.23 -28.77 2.46
C SER A 214 18.01 -29.69 2.59
N LEU A 215 16.95 -29.24 3.27
CA LEU A 215 15.69 -29.98 3.41
C LEU A 215 14.95 -30.11 2.08
N VAL A 216 14.89 -29.04 1.29
CA VAL A 216 14.23 -29.07 -0.01
C VAL A 216 15.00 -29.98 -0.98
N ILE A 217 16.33 -29.92 -0.97
CA ILE A 217 17.18 -30.84 -1.76
C ILE A 217 16.94 -32.30 -1.34
N ALA A 218 16.95 -32.59 -0.03
CA ALA A 218 16.68 -33.94 0.46
C ALA A 218 15.29 -34.45 0.05
N ASN A 219 14.27 -33.58 0.09
CA ASN A 219 12.93 -33.91 -0.34
C ASN A 219 12.83 -34.17 -1.86
N THR A 220 13.58 -33.41 -2.68
CA THR A 220 13.67 -33.69 -4.12
C THR A 220 14.30 -35.05 -4.40
N ALA A 221 15.38 -35.40 -3.69
CA ALA A 221 16.05 -36.69 -3.85
C ALA A 221 15.12 -37.86 -3.44
N LYS A 222 14.37 -37.69 -2.34
CA LYS A 222 13.41 -38.69 -1.87
C LYS A 222 12.27 -38.92 -2.88
N SER A 223 11.71 -37.84 -3.43
CA SER A 223 10.67 -37.91 -4.48
C SER A 223 11.17 -38.58 -5.77
N ILE A 224 12.43 -38.38 -6.14
CA ILE A 224 13.06 -39.02 -7.31
C ILE A 224 13.32 -40.53 -7.07
N CYS A 225 13.64 -40.93 -5.83
CA CYS A 225 13.83 -42.35 -5.50
C CYS A 225 12.50 -43.12 -5.43
N GLU A 226 11.44 -42.51 -4.90
CA GLU A 226 10.11 -43.13 -4.81
C GLU A 226 9.50 -43.39 -6.20
N THR A 227 9.80 -42.54 -7.19
CA THR A 227 9.33 -42.71 -8.58
C THR A 227 10.09 -43.77 -9.39
N LYS A 228 11.24 -44.27 -8.90
CA LYS A 228 12.03 -45.33 -9.56
C LYS A 228 11.78 -46.74 -9.04
N THR A 229 10.93 -46.90 -8.03
CA THR A 229 10.65 -48.20 -7.38
C THR A 229 9.27 -48.78 -7.79
N SER A 230 8.62 -48.18 -8.79
CA SER A 230 7.29 -48.59 -9.31
C SER A 230 7.28 -48.99 -10.80
N ASP A 231 8.45 -49.13 -11.43
CA ASP A 231 8.62 -49.78 -12.74
C ASP A 231 9.40 -51.10 -12.55
#